data_AF-A0A4V2DRY0-F1
#
_entry.id   AF-A0A4V2DRY0-F1
#
_cell.length_a   1.000
_cell.length_b   1.000
_cell.length_c   1.000
_cell.angle_alpha   90.00
_cell.angle_beta   90.00
_cell.angle_gamma   90.00
#
_symmetry.space_group_name_H-M   'P 1'
#
loop_
_entity.id
_entity.type
_entity.pdbx_description
1 polymer ?
#
loop_
_entity_poly.entity_id
_entity_poly.type
_entity_poly.pdbx_seq_one_letter_code
_entity_poly.pdbx_strand_id
1 'polypeptide(L)' 'MPQSYLLLFSLYWAQGLPVGFMTHALPVILRAQGVSLTHIGGFGLLMAPWALKVLWSPWVDKYGHSQKGHYRSW' A
#
# COMPACT_ATOMS: atom_id res chain seq x y z
N MET A 1 -13.71 23.83 -0.37
CA MET A 1 -14.07 22.71 0.53
C MET A 1 -14.57 21.45 -0.21
N PRO A 2 -15.47 21.48 -1.22
CA PRO A 2 -15.93 20.24 -1.89
C PRO A 2 -14.85 19.53 -2.74
N GLN A 3 -13.93 20.30 -3.32
CA GLN A 3 -12.87 19.75 -4.19
C GLN A 3 -11.85 18.88 -3.43
N SER A 4 -11.62 19.15 -2.15
CA SER A 4 -10.74 18.34 -1.29
C SER A 4 -11.33 16.95 -1.03
N TYR A 5 -12.65 16.85 -0.85
CA TYR A 5 -13.31 15.55 -0.64
C TYR A 5 -13.27 14.68 -1.90
N LEU A 6 -13.46 15.26 -3.08
CA LEU A 6 -13.33 14.55 -4.35
C LEU A 6 -11.90 14.06 -4.58
N LEU A 7 -10.90 14.89 -4.27
CA LEU A 7 -9.49 14.52 -4.37
C LEU A 7 -9.14 13.37 -3.41
N LEU A 8 -9.55 13.48 -2.13
CA LEU A 8 -9.34 12.42 -1.14
C LEU A 8 -10.06 11.14 -1.55
N PHE A 9 -11.32 11.22 -1.97
CA PHE A 9 -12.04 10.05 -2.48
C PHE A 9 -11.31 9.39 -3.64
N SER A 10 -10.85 10.16 -4.61
CA SER A 10 -10.15 9.64 -5.80
C SER A 10 -8.84 8.97 -5.43
N LEU A 11 -8.08 9.56 -4.51
CA LEU A 11 -6.83 8.98 -3.98
C LEU A 11 -7.09 7.68 -3.24
N TYR A 12 -8.06 7.66 -2.31
CA TYR A 12 -8.41 6.45 -1.56
C TYR A 12 -8.98 5.35 -2.45
N TRP A 13 -9.75 5.72 -3.47
CA TRP A 13 -10.27 4.80 -4.46
C TRP A 13 -9.15 4.18 -5.31
N ALA A 14 -8.28 5.02 -5.87
CA ALA A 14 -7.14 4.60 -6.67
C ALA A 14 -6.13 3.76 -5.87
N GLN A 15 -6.02 4.00 -4.56
CA GLN A 15 -5.20 3.19 -3.66
C GLN A 15 -5.89 1.88 -3.26
N GLY A 16 -7.18 1.92 -2.92
CA GLY A 16 -7.92 0.78 -2.39
C GLY A 16 -8.21 -0.29 -3.43
N LEU A 17 -8.48 0.09 -4.69
CA LEU A 17 -8.78 -0.86 -5.76
C LEU A 17 -7.62 -1.84 -6.03
N PRO A 18 -6.37 -1.38 -6.28
CA PRO A 18 -5.24 -2.28 -6.49
C PRO A 18 -4.96 -3.17 -5.28
N VAL A 19 -5.01 -2.60 -4.06
CA VAL A 19 -4.76 -3.36 -2.83
C VAL A 19 -5.81 -4.45 -2.65
N GLY A 20 -7.10 -4.11 -2.76
CA GLY A 20 -8.19 -5.07 -2.64
C GLY A 20 -8.16 -6.15 -3.73
N PHE A 21 -7.77 -5.78 -4.95
CA PHE A 21 -7.54 -6.75 -6.02
C PHE A 21 -6.41 -7.72 -5.66
N MET A 22 -5.26 -7.21 -5.22
CA MET A 22 -4.09 -8.02 -4.86
C MET A 22 -4.34 -8.95 -3.66
N THR A 23 -5.12 -8.51 -2.66
CA THR A 23 -5.38 -9.29 -1.44
C THR A 23 -6.54 -10.27 -1.56
N HIS A 24 -7.52 -10.00 -2.43
CA HIS A 24 -8.75 -10.81 -2.52
C HIS A 24 -8.93 -11.47 -3.89
N ALA A 25 -8.97 -10.70 -4.98
CA ALA A 25 -9.31 -11.23 -6.29
C ALA A 25 -8.17 -12.04 -6.92
N LEU A 26 -6.95 -11.51 -6.88
CA LEU A 26 -5.77 -12.12 -7.47
C LEU A 26 -5.48 -13.53 -6.90
N PRO A 27 -5.48 -13.77 -5.56
CA PRO A 27 -5.28 -15.10 -5.01
C PRO A 27 -6.33 -16.12 -5.46
N VAL A 28 -7.59 -15.69 -5.57
CA VAL A 28 -8.70 -16.54 -6.04
C VAL A 28 -8.48 -16.93 -7.51
N ILE A 29 -8.12 -15.96 -8.36
CA ILE A 29 -7.82 -16.20 -9.78
C ILE A 29 -6.63 -17.15 -9.92
N LEU A 30 -5.52 -16.89 -9.22
CA LEU A 30 -4.32 -17.73 -9.25
C LEU A 30 -4.62 -19.15 -8.76
N ARG A 31 -5.46 -19.29 -7.73
CA ARG A 31 -5.87 -20.60 -7.23
C ARG A 31 -6.71 -21.36 -8.25
N ALA A 32 -7.62 -20.68 -8.95
CA ALA A 32 -8.41 -21.25 -10.04
C ALA A 32 -7.54 -21.69 -11.23
N GLN A 33 -6.42 -21.02 -11.48
CA GLN A 33 -5.41 -21.39 -12.48
C GLN A 33 -4.46 -22.52 -12.03
N GLY A 34 -4.71 -23.13 -10.86
CA GLY A 34 -3.91 -24.25 -10.36
C GLY A 34 -2.59 -23.85 -9.70
N VAL A 35 -2.35 -22.55 -9.45
CA VAL A 35 -1.15 -22.10 -8.74
C VAL A 35 -1.17 -22.62 -7.30
N SER A 36 -0.03 -23.15 -6.86
CA SER A 36 0.13 -23.66 -5.50
C SER A 36 -0.01 -22.55 -4.45
N LEU A 37 -0.53 -22.91 -3.28
CA LEU A 37 -0.75 -21.96 -2.19
C LEU A 37 0.56 -21.31 -1.69
N THR A 38 1.68 -22.01 -1.76
CA THR A 38 3.01 -21.47 -1.41
C THR A 38 3.42 -20.32 -2.32
N HIS A 39 3.20 -20.44 -3.63
CA HIS A 39 3.47 -19.35 -4.58
C HIS A 39 2.49 -18.19 -4.39
N ILE A 40 1.21 -18.46 -4.12
CA ILE A 40 0.20 -17.42 -3.81
C ILE A 40 0.58 -16.68 -2.52
N GLY A 41 0.97 -17.39 -1.46
CA GLY A 41 1.47 -16.79 -0.22
C GLY A 41 2.77 -16.00 -0.44
N GLY A 42 3.61 -16.44 -1.38
CA GLY A 42 4.82 -15.73 -1.81
C GLY A 42 4.54 -14.32 -2.34
N PHE A 43 3.42 -14.08 -3.02
CA PHE A 43 3.02 -12.72 -3.42
C PHE A 43 2.80 -11.79 -2.22
N GLY A 44 2.50 -12.32 -1.04
CA GLY A 44 2.42 -11.55 0.20
C GLY A 44 3.74 -10.86 0.57
N LEU A 45 4.90 -11.37 0.13
CA LEU A 45 6.19 -10.70 0.30
C LEU A 45 6.27 -9.35 -0.43
N LEU A 46 5.45 -9.11 -1.45
CA LEU A 46 5.36 -7.79 -2.09
C LEU A 46 4.80 -6.72 -1.14
N MET A 47 4.12 -7.13 -0.06
CA MET A 47 3.65 -6.25 1.02
C MET A 47 4.71 -6.06 2.12
N ALA A 48 5.85 -6.75 2.05
CA ALA A 48 6.93 -6.61 3.03
C ALA A 48 7.38 -5.16 3.22
N PRO A 49 7.45 -4.30 2.18
CA PRO A 49 7.73 -2.90 2.41
C PRO A 49 6.70 -2.23 3.35
N TRP A 50 5.41 -2.42 3.14
CA TRP A 50 4.42 -1.86 4.06
C TRP A 50 4.55 -2.41 5.49
N ALA A 51 4.82 -3.71 5.63
CA ALA A 51 4.99 -4.36 6.94
C ALA A 51 6.25 -3.88 7.69
N LEU A 52 7.34 -3.65 6.97
CA LEU A 52 8.62 -3.23 7.52
C LEU A 52 8.73 -1.70 7.65
N LYS A 53 7.64 -0.96 7.37
CA LYS A 53 7.60 0.50 7.43
C LYS A 53 8.05 1.08 8.78
N VAL A 54 7.82 0.34 9.87
CA VAL A 54 8.27 0.70 11.21
C VAL A 54 9.81 0.76 11.30
N LEU A 55 10.53 -0.10 10.58
CA LEU A 55 11.99 -0.17 10.67
C LEU A 55 12.68 1.04 10.03
N TRP A 56 12.13 1.59 8.95
CA TRP A 56 12.70 2.77 8.30
C TRP A 56 12.01 4.08 8.66
N SER A 57 10.89 4.04 9.40
CA SER A 57 10.21 5.24 9.90
C SER A 57 11.18 6.21 10.59
N PRO A 58 12.05 5.77 11.53
CA PRO A 58 12.98 6.69 12.21
C PRO A 58 14.00 7.31 11.26
N TRP A 59 14.35 6.60 10.19
CA TRP A 59 15.29 7.10 9.18
C TRP A 59 14.62 8.15 8.31
N VAL A 60 13.39 7.88 7.84
CA VAL A 60 12.59 8.85 7.09
C VAL A 60 12.25 10.08 7.94
N ASP A 61 11.98 9.93 9.24
CA ASP A 61 11.75 11.06 10.15
C ASP A 61 13.00 11.92 10.37
N LYS A 62 14.17 11.29 10.53
CA LYS A 62 15.43 11.99 10.79
C LYS A 62 15.95 12.75 9.56
N TYR A 63 15.74 12.23 8.35
CA TYR A 63 16.22 12.80 7.09
C TYR A 63 15.11 13.45 6.24
N GLY A 64 13.86 13.40 6.72
CA GLY A 64 12.70 13.99 6.07
C GLY A 64 12.78 15.50 5.99
N HIS A 65 12.50 16.05 4.81
CA HIS A 65 12.61 17.48 4.52
C HIS A 65 11.67 18.32 5.42
N SER A 66 12.21 18.86 6.52
CA SER A 66 11.48 19.71 7.48
C SER A 66 10.92 21.02 6.88
N GLN A 67 11.31 21.39 5.66
CA GLN A 67 10.95 22.68 5.05
C GLN A 67 9.49 22.80 4.62
N LYS A 68 8.74 21.69 4.48
CA LYS A 68 7.32 21.72 4.08
C LYS A 68 6.34 21.56 5.25
N GLY A 69 6.83 21.46 6.48
CA GLY A 69 6.05 21.20 7.69
C GLY A 69 6.08 19.73 8.09
N HIS A 70 6.27 19.48 9.39
CA HIS A 70 6.61 18.17 9.98
C HIS A 70 5.63 17.04 9.62
N TYR A 71 4.35 17.37 9.35
CA TYR A 71 3.29 16.42 9.01
C TYR A 71 2.95 16.35 7.51
N ARG A 72 3.61 17.14 6.66
CA ARG A 72 3.34 17.19 5.20
C ARG A 72 4.34 16.37 4.39
N SER A 73 5.35 15.81 5.04
CA SER A 73 6.34 14.89 4.47
C SER A 73 5.97 13.40 4.62
N TRP A 74 4.84 13.11 5.27
CA TRP A 74 4.31 11.77 5.54
C TRP A 74 3.04 11.48 4.76
#